data_AF-A0A2N5KNF1-F1
#
_entry.id   AF-A0A2N5KNF1-F1
#
_cell.length_a   1.000
_cell.length_b   1.000
_cell.length_c   1.000
_cell.angle_alpha   90.00
_cell.angle_beta   90.00
_cell.angle_gamma   90.00
#
_symmetry.space_group_name_H-M   'P 1'
#
loop_
_entity.id
_entity.type
_entity.pdbx_description
1 polymer ?
#
loop_
_entity_poly.entity_id
_entity_poly.type
_entity_poly.pdbx_seq_one_letter_code
_entity_poly.pdbx_strand_id
1 'polypeptide(L)'
;MGILKNASESASRAPEPSKPADTIFAIARLLLVPASTIAVITAALVWLLYDTGFSMILALFLLFFMLAVSLLLGMMVSSLTGEGRTEEAQTGTEQALKERPGDREREEQQGQQETRPREAEQDRPKEEQRRMAYRTSQQDGGAHTVPVSPKELRALPYKEYLRTPHWKRKREAKLRSVGRRCQFCNRGPHNLDVHHRTYERLGEELDQDLTVLCRACHTNFHENRTLGR
;
A
#
# COMPACT_ATOMS: atom_id res chain seq x y z
N MET A 1 27.38 54.00 88.81
CA MET A 1 28.40 54.43 87.83
C MET A 1 29.32 53.25 87.58
N GLY A 2 29.26 52.66 86.38
CA GLY A 2 30.21 51.71 85.75
C GLY A 2 30.68 50.48 86.55
N ILE A 3 30.56 49.28 85.96
CA ILE A 3 31.71 48.46 85.52
C ILE A 3 31.18 47.41 84.52
N LEU A 4 31.91 47.31 83.41
CA LEU A 4 31.79 46.38 82.29
C LEU A 4 32.20 44.95 82.68
N LYS A 5 31.72 43.99 81.89
CA LYS A 5 32.27 42.65 81.51
C LYS A 5 31.10 41.63 81.47
N ASN A 6 30.87 40.82 80.45
CA ASN A 6 31.74 40.27 79.42
C ASN A 6 30.96 39.93 78.14
N ALA A 7 31.67 40.02 77.02
CA ALA A 7 31.38 39.38 75.75
C ALA A 7 31.85 37.91 75.73
N SER A 8 31.43 37.18 74.70
CA SER A 8 31.59 35.73 74.42
C SER A 8 30.55 34.86 75.15
N GLU A 9 29.85 33.91 74.52
CA GLU A 9 30.31 32.96 73.52
C GLU A 9 29.17 32.43 72.64
N SER A 10 29.50 32.33 71.36
CA SER A 10 29.01 31.41 70.33
C SER A 10 28.24 30.15 70.75
N ALA A 11 27.14 29.89 70.05
CA ALA A 11 26.93 28.59 69.42
C ALA A 11 25.91 28.73 68.27
N SER A 12 26.38 29.18 67.09
CA SER A 12 25.75 28.80 65.83
C SER A 12 25.83 27.29 65.71
N ARG A 13 24.78 26.60 66.18
CA ARG A 13 24.66 25.15 66.08
C ARG A 13 24.63 24.79 64.59
N ALA A 14 25.72 24.20 64.10
CA ALA A 14 25.78 23.65 62.76
C ALA A 14 24.64 22.63 62.60
N PRO A 15 23.94 22.60 61.45
CA PRO A 15 22.89 21.62 61.21
C PRO A 15 23.51 20.22 61.27
N GLU A 16 22.95 19.35 62.11
CA GLU A 16 23.39 17.97 62.20
C GLU A 16 23.20 17.24 60.86
N PRO A 17 24.14 16.38 60.45
CA PRO A 17 24.02 15.64 59.20
C PRO A 17 22.77 14.76 59.25
N SER A 18 21.83 15.01 58.33
CA SER A 18 20.61 14.20 58.19
C SER A 18 20.97 12.74 57.96
N LYS A 19 20.26 11.82 58.62
CA LYS A 19 20.51 10.38 58.50
C LYS A 19 20.36 9.94 57.04
N PRO A 20 21.18 8.99 56.54
CA PRO A 20 21.18 8.59 55.14
C PRO A 20 19.81 8.05 54.66
N ALA A 21 18.99 7.54 55.58
CA ALA A 21 17.62 7.09 55.27
C ALA A 21 16.73 8.24 54.78
N ASP A 22 16.84 9.43 55.36
CA ASP A 22 16.00 10.58 55.00
C ASP A 22 16.37 11.11 53.61
N THR A 23 17.65 11.04 53.25
CA THR A 23 18.14 11.43 51.93
C THR A 23 17.69 10.46 50.83
N ILE A 24 17.63 9.15 51.12
CA ILE A 24 17.13 8.13 50.18
C ILE A 24 15.63 8.33 49.90
N PHE A 25 14.81 8.59 50.93
CA PHE A 25 13.38 8.84 50.73
C PHE A 25 13.11 10.16 49.99
N ALA A 26 13.91 11.20 50.22
CA ALA A 26 13.80 12.47 49.49
C ALA A 26 14.11 12.29 47.99
N ILE A 27 15.16 11.53 47.64
CA ILE A 27 15.51 11.22 46.24
C ILE A 27 14.44 10.32 45.60
N ALA A 28 13.93 9.33 46.34
CA ALA A 28 12.86 8.46 45.84
C ALA A 28 11.55 9.22 45.54
N ARG A 29 11.25 10.28 46.32
CA ARG A 29 10.11 11.18 46.05
C ARG A 29 10.32 12.09 44.84
N LEU A 30 11.57 12.40 44.49
CA LEU A 30 11.93 13.17 43.29
C LEU A 30 11.84 12.33 42.01
N LEU A 31 11.99 11.01 42.11
CA LEU A 31 11.93 10.07 40.97
C LEU A 31 10.53 9.47 40.75
N LEU A 32 9.60 9.64 41.69
CA LEU A 32 8.23 9.13 41.59
C LEU A 32 7.30 10.18 40.95
N VAL A 33 7.51 10.40 39.66
CA VAL A 33 6.61 11.20 38.81
C VAL A 33 5.23 10.52 38.81
N PRO A 34 4.14 11.19 39.22
CA PRO A 34 2.83 10.55 39.34
C PRO A 34 2.37 10.03 37.98
N ALA A 35 1.77 8.83 37.94
CA ALA A 35 1.37 8.16 36.69
C ALA A 35 0.53 9.06 35.75
N SER A 36 -0.22 10.01 36.31
CA SER A 36 -0.98 11.03 35.57
C SER A 36 -0.11 11.95 34.71
N THR A 37 1.07 12.35 35.19
CA THR A 37 1.98 13.22 34.43
C THR A 37 2.66 12.50 33.28
N ILE A 38 3.00 11.21 33.45
CA ILE A 38 3.48 10.37 32.34
C ILE A 38 2.40 10.23 31.27
N ALA A 39 1.14 9.99 31.67
CA ALA A 39 0.02 9.92 30.73
C ALA A 39 -0.18 11.23 29.94
N VAL A 40 -0.08 12.39 30.60
CA VAL A 40 -0.19 13.70 29.92
C VAL A 40 0.96 13.93 28.94
N ILE A 41 2.21 13.63 29.31
CA ILE A 41 3.37 13.81 28.42
C ILE A 41 3.26 12.89 27.21
N THR A 42 2.89 11.62 27.41
CA THR A 42 2.72 10.67 26.30
C THR A 42 1.59 11.08 25.36
N ALA A 43 0.45 11.55 25.88
CA ALA A 43 -0.64 12.06 25.07
C ALA A 43 -0.22 13.31 24.27
N ALA A 44 0.54 14.23 24.88
CA ALA A 44 1.07 15.41 24.20
C ALA A 44 2.08 15.06 23.11
N LEU A 45 2.97 14.09 23.35
CA LEU A 45 3.94 13.61 22.35
C LEU A 45 3.25 12.88 21.20
N VAL A 46 2.25 12.03 21.48
CA VAL A 46 1.44 11.39 20.44
C VAL A 46 0.67 12.45 19.65
N TRP A 47 0.03 13.41 20.31
CA TRP A 47 -0.64 14.52 19.63
C TRP A 47 0.33 15.33 18.77
N LEU A 48 1.54 15.65 19.27
CA LEU A 48 2.56 16.38 18.52
C LEU A 48 3.07 15.58 17.31
N LEU A 49 3.28 14.27 17.45
CA LEU A 49 3.70 13.38 16.36
C LEU A 49 2.61 13.24 15.29
N TYR A 50 1.33 13.17 15.71
CA TYR A 50 0.20 13.09 14.79
C TYR A 50 -0.10 14.42 14.11
N ASP A 51 -0.06 15.54 14.84
CA ASP A 51 -0.39 16.88 14.33
C ASP A 51 0.70 17.41 13.38
N THR A 52 1.98 17.29 13.75
CA THR A 52 3.10 17.72 12.88
C THR A 52 3.27 16.79 11.67
N GLY A 53 3.10 15.47 11.84
CA GLY A 53 3.20 14.51 10.74
C GLY A 53 2.07 14.68 9.71
N PHE A 54 0.82 14.84 10.18
CA PHE A 54 -0.33 15.05 9.31
C PHE A 54 -0.26 16.41 8.60
N SER A 55 0.13 17.47 9.31
CA SER A 55 0.29 18.81 8.74
C SER A 55 1.38 18.85 7.66
N MET A 56 2.52 18.20 7.87
CA MET A 56 3.60 18.12 6.86
C MET A 56 3.18 17.33 5.61
N ILE A 57 2.49 16.20 5.78
CA ILE A 57 1.98 15.40 4.65
C ILE A 57 0.95 16.20 3.86
N LEU A 58 0.04 16.90 4.55
CA LEU A 58 -0.96 17.75 3.90
C LEU A 58 -0.31 18.92 3.15
N ALA A 59 0.69 19.58 3.74
CA ALA A 59 1.43 20.67 3.09
C ALA A 59 2.18 20.20 1.83
N LEU A 60 2.84 19.03 1.89
CA LEU A 60 3.51 18.43 0.73
C LEU A 60 2.51 18.03 -0.37
N PHE A 61 1.36 17.47 0.02
CA PHE A 61 0.29 17.13 -0.91
C PHE A 61 -0.28 18.37 -1.62
N LEU A 62 -0.56 19.45 -0.87
CA LEU A 62 -1.05 20.70 -1.43
C LEU A 62 -0.01 21.37 -2.33
N LEU A 63 1.27 21.37 -1.95
CA LEU A 63 2.35 21.88 -2.78
C LEU A 63 2.45 21.11 -4.11
N PHE A 64 2.45 19.77 -4.04
CA PHE A 64 2.48 18.92 -5.23
C PHE A 64 1.27 19.18 -6.14
N PHE A 65 0.08 19.29 -5.55
CA PHE A 65 -1.15 19.60 -6.29
C PHE A 65 -1.06 20.96 -7.00
N MET A 66 -0.59 22.00 -6.32
CA MET A 66 -0.42 23.33 -6.90
C MET A 66 0.61 23.36 -8.04
N LEU A 67 1.72 22.63 -7.91
CA LEU A 67 2.71 22.48 -8.98
C LEU A 67 2.13 21.75 -10.19
N ALA A 68 1.36 20.69 -9.98
CA ALA A 68 0.69 19.95 -11.04
C ALA A 68 -0.33 20.82 -11.80
N VAL A 69 -1.14 21.61 -11.07
CA VAL A 69 -2.07 22.57 -11.67
C VAL A 69 -1.32 23.63 -12.48
N SER A 70 -0.21 24.15 -11.95
CA SER A 70 0.61 25.16 -12.64
C SER A 70 1.22 24.62 -13.94
N LEU A 71 1.70 23.37 -13.94
CA LEU A 71 2.21 22.69 -15.14
C LEU A 71 1.11 22.46 -16.18
N LEU A 72 -0.08 22.01 -15.75
CA LEU A 72 -1.22 21.82 -16.64
C LEU A 72 -1.69 23.13 -17.28
N LEU A 73 -1.76 24.20 -16.48
CA LEU A 73 -2.08 25.53 -16.98
C LEU A 73 -1.00 26.04 -17.95
N GLY A 74 0.27 25.82 -17.65
CA GLY A 74 1.39 26.14 -18.54
C GLY A 74 1.28 25.43 -19.90
N MET A 75 1.02 24.12 -19.91
CA MET A 75 0.82 23.35 -21.14
C MET A 75 -0.41 23.83 -21.93
N MET A 76 -1.49 24.20 -21.25
CA MET A 76 -2.68 24.78 -21.90
C MET A 76 -2.38 26.14 -22.54
N VAL A 77 -1.65 27.01 -21.85
CA VAL A 77 -1.25 28.32 -22.40
C VAL A 77 -0.31 28.15 -23.59
N SER A 78 0.67 27.25 -23.52
CA SER A 78 1.56 26.93 -24.65
C SER A 78 0.80 26.40 -25.87
N SER A 79 -0.32 25.69 -25.67
CA SER A 79 -1.17 25.25 -26.77
C SER A 79 -2.02 26.38 -27.38
N LEU A 80 -2.26 27.47 -26.64
CA LEU A 80 -3.02 28.64 -27.10
C LEU A 80 -2.11 29.67 -27.76
N THR A 81 -0.85 29.79 -27.31
CA THR A 81 0.19 30.60 -27.96
C THR A 81 0.87 29.77 -29.05
N GLY A 82 0.11 29.40 -30.07
CA GLY A 82 0.64 28.76 -31.28
C GLY A 82 1.47 29.76 -32.08
N GLU A 83 2.73 29.97 -31.69
CA GLU A 83 3.72 30.58 -32.58
C GLU A 83 4.22 29.51 -33.55
N GLY A 84 3.58 29.46 -34.71
CA GLY A 84 4.12 28.77 -35.87
C GLY A 84 5.42 29.42 -36.31
N ARG A 85 6.44 28.60 -36.56
CA ARG A 85 7.52 28.97 -37.48
C ARG A 85 7.91 27.78 -38.34
N THR A 86 7.93 28.08 -39.62
CA THR A 86 8.12 27.25 -40.80
C THR A 86 9.53 26.68 -40.93
N GLU A 87 9.56 25.48 -41.53
CA GLU A 87 10.52 24.91 -42.48
C GLU A 87 11.86 25.65 -42.71
N GLU A 88 12.99 24.92 -42.63
CA GLU A 88 13.84 24.63 -43.81
C GLU A 88 15.09 23.78 -43.49
N ALA A 89 15.37 22.86 -44.44
CA ALA A 89 16.66 22.45 -44.99
C ALA A 89 17.69 21.60 -44.19
N GLN A 90 17.77 20.33 -44.65
CA GLN A 90 18.95 19.61 -45.16
C GLN A 90 20.26 19.61 -44.34
N THR A 91 20.76 18.41 -44.03
CA THR A 91 21.94 17.76 -44.67
C THR A 91 22.46 16.65 -43.76
N GLY A 92 22.85 15.53 -44.38
CA GLY A 92 23.27 14.33 -43.66
C GLY A 92 24.67 14.42 -43.07
N THR A 93 24.87 13.69 -41.99
CA THR A 93 26.13 13.02 -41.69
C THR A 93 25.83 11.67 -41.07
N GLU A 94 26.29 10.62 -41.74
CA GLU A 94 26.54 9.32 -41.13
C GLU A 94 27.51 9.51 -39.97
N GLN A 95 27.07 9.20 -38.75
CA GLN A 95 27.99 8.86 -37.67
C GLN A 95 27.36 7.81 -36.74
N ALA A 96 27.71 6.57 -37.05
CA ALA A 96 27.99 5.48 -36.13
C ALA A 96 27.50 5.59 -34.67
N LEU A 97 26.62 4.64 -34.33
CA LEU A 97 26.74 3.78 -33.15
C LEU A 97 26.88 4.48 -31.78
N LYS A 98 25.73 4.73 -31.15
CA LYS A 98 25.54 4.40 -29.73
C LYS A 98 24.05 4.24 -29.43
N GLU A 99 23.60 2.99 -29.46
CA GLU A 99 22.32 2.59 -28.86
C GLU A 99 22.33 3.05 -27.39
N ARG A 100 21.37 3.90 -27.01
CA ARG A 100 21.17 4.32 -25.62
C ARG A 100 20.50 3.15 -24.87
N PRO A 101 21.09 2.63 -23.78
CA PRO A 101 20.44 1.63 -22.96
C PRO A 101 19.40 2.35 -22.10
N GLY A 102 18.12 2.29 -22.48
CA GLY A 102 17.04 2.91 -21.73
C GLY A 102 15.65 2.68 -22.31
N ASP A 103 15.56 2.41 -23.61
CA ASP A 103 14.25 2.25 -24.27
C ASP A 103 13.71 0.82 -24.21
N ARG A 104 14.54 -0.18 -23.88
CA ARG A 104 14.10 -1.58 -23.68
C ARG A 104 13.19 -1.76 -22.45
N GLU A 105 13.39 -0.99 -21.38
CA GLU A 105 12.60 -1.16 -20.15
C GLU A 105 11.18 -0.59 -20.24
N ARG A 106 10.93 0.34 -21.19
CA ARG A 106 9.59 0.94 -21.38
C ARG A 106 8.72 0.14 -22.35
N GLU A 107 9.33 -0.51 -23.34
CA GLU A 107 8.62 -1.47 -24.22
C GLU A 107 8.35 -2.81 -23.54
N GLU A 108 9.21 -3.29 -22.61
CA GLU A 108 8.93 -4.49 -21.81
C GLU A 108 7.70 -4.34 -20.89
N GLN A 109 7.33 -3.13 -20.51
CA GLN A 109 6.11 -2.87 -19.72
C GLN A 109 4.84 -2.78 -20.57
N GLN A 110 4.96 -2.41 -21.86
CA GLN A 110 3.82 -2.30 -22.79
C GLN A 110 3.60 -3.57 -23.63
N GLY A 111 4.61 -4.44 -23.72
CA GLY A 111 4.52 -5.80 -24.27
C GLY A 111 3.85 -6.83 -23.35
N GLN A 112 3.49 -6.44 -22.11
CA GLN A 112 2.57 -7.23 -21.26
C GLN A 112 1.11 -7.08 -21.72
N GLN A 113 0.89 -7.07 -23.03
CA GLN A 113 -0.38 -7.47 -23.60
C GLN A 113 -0.62 -8.90 -23.15
N GLU A 114 -1.39 -9.00 -22.08
CA GLU A 114 -2.12 -10.15 -21.57
C GLU A 114 -2.42 -11.13 -22.72
N THR A 115 -1.50 -12.07 -22.95
CA THR A 115 -1.72 -13.17 -23.89
C THR A 115 -2.81 -14.00 -23.24
N ARG A 116 -4.05 -13.73 -23.67
CA ARG A 116 -5.24 -14.39 -23.17
C ARG A 116 -4.98 -15.91 -23.20
N PRO A 117 -4.99 -16.60 -22.05
CA PRO A 117 -4.68 -18.03 -22.01
C PRO A 117 -5.65 -18.77 -22.92
N ARG A 118 -5.18 -19.74 -23.71
CA ARG A 118 -6.05 -20.53 -24.62
C ARG A 118 -7.17 -21.29 -23.89
N GLU A 119 -7.12 -21.45 -22.58
CA GLU A 119 -8.23 -21.98 -21.77
C GLU A 119 -9.37 -20.95 -21.65
N ALA A 120 -9.04 -19.66 -21.53
CA ALA A 120 -9.99 -18.56 -21.69
C ALA A 120 -10.48 -18.40 -23.15
N GLU A 121 -9.85 -19.05 -24.13
CA GLU A 121 -10.35 -19.18 -25.51
C GLU A 121 -11.47 -20.23 -25.59
N GLN A 122 -11.28 -21.39 -24.96
CA GLN A 122 -12.29 -22.45 -24.92
C GLN A 122 -13.55 -22.03 -24.15
N ASP A 123 -13.39 -21.30 -23.06
CA ASP A 123 -14.52 -20.75 -22.29
C ASP A 123 -14.96 -19.35 -22.77
N ARG A 124 -14.37 -18.81 -23.85
CA ARG A 124 -14.77 -17.52 -24.45
C ARG A 124 -16.27 -17.44 -24.73
N PRO A 125 -16.94 -18.47 -25.31
CA PRO A 125 -18.37 -18.41 -25.55
C PRO A 125 -19.18 -18.28 -24.26
N LYS A 126 -18.77 -18.98 -23.18
CA LYS A 126 -19.45 -18.90 -21.88
C LYS A 126 -19.25 -17.55 -21.20
N GLU A 127 -18.04 -16.99 -21.26
CA GLU A 127 -17.74 -15.65 -20.73
C GLU A 127 -18.54 -14.57 -21.47
N GLU A 128 -18.65 -14.67 -22.80
CA GLU A 128 -19.44 -13.75 -23.60
C GLU A 128 -20.94 -13.85 -23.29
N GLN A 129 -21.47 -15.07 -23.14
CA GLN A 129 -22.85 -15.28 -22.69
C GLN A 129 -23.12 -14.68 -21.30
N ARG A 130 -22.21 -14.87 -20.34
CA ARG A 130 -22.30 -14.28 -19.00
C ARG A 130 -22.29 -12.74 -19.04
N ARG A 131 -21.44 -12.17 -19.90
CA ARG A 131 -21.38 -10.72 -20.14
C ARG A 131 -22.69 -10.17 -20.72
N MET A 132 -23.28 -10.85 -21.70
CA MET A 132 -24.56 -10.44 -22.27
C MET A 132 -25.68 -10.50 -21.22
N ALA A 133 -25.81 -11.62 -20.51
CA ALA A 133 -26.82 -11.78 -19.46
C ALA A 133 -26.71 -10.71 -18.35
N TYR A 134 -25.48 -10.40 -17.92
CA TYR A 134 -25.25 -9.35 -16.92
C TYR A 134 -25.60 -7.96 -17.43
N ARG A 135 -25.23 -7.62 -18.66
CA ARG A 135 -25.56 -6.31 -19.27
C ARG A 135 -27.08 -6.11 -19.33
N THR A 136 -27.84 -7.12 -19.72
CA THR A 136 -29.30 -7.07 -19.72
C THR A 136 -29.84 -6.81 -18.32
N SER A 137 -29.35 -7.53 -17.30
CA SER A 137 -29.82 -7.34 -15.91
C SER A 137 -29.54 -5.95 -15.30
N GLN A 138 -28.55 -5.21 -15.82
CA GLN A 138 -28.25 -3.85 -15.35
C GLN A 138 -29.15 -2.77 -15.95
N GLN A 139 -29.78 -3.02 -17.10
CA GLN A 139 -30.63 -2.03 -17.78
C GLN A 139 -31.95 -1.80 -17.04
N ASP A 140 -32.34 -2.71 -16.15
CA ASP A 140 -33.61 -2.68 -15.42
C ASP A 140 -33.59 -1.81 -14.14
N GLY A 141 -32.53 -1.01 -13.92
CA GLY A 141 -32.47 -0.04 -12.81
C GLY A 141 -32.37 -0.64 -11.41
N GLY A 142 -32.01 -1.92 -11.28
CA GLY A 142 -31.90 -2.63 -10.01
C GLY A 142 -30.78 -2.08 -9.12
N ALA A 143 -31.09 -1.76 -7.87
CA ALA A 143 -30.13 -1.39 -6.84
C ALA A 143 -28.96 -2.39 -6.80
N HIS A 144 -27.73 -1.89 -6.64
CA HIS A 144 -26.50 -2.68 -6.64
C HIS A 144 -26.47 -3.62 -5.42
N THR A 145 -27.11 -4.78 -5.55
CA THR A 145 -27.14 -5.82 -4.52
C THR A 145 -25.88 -6.67 -4.67
N VAL A 146 -25.20 -6.92 -3.54
CA VAL A 146 -24.08 -7.86 -3.52
C VAL A 146 -24.64 -9.25 -3.82
N PRO A 147 -24.12 -9.99 -4.80
CA PRO A 147 -24.62 -11.33 -5.12
C PRO A 147 -24.42 -12.24 -3.92
N VAL A 148 -25.51 -12.88 -3.47
CA VAL A 148 -25.57 -13.67 -2.23
C VAL A 148 -25.60 -15.17 -2.49
N SER A 149 -25.96 -15.61 -3.69
CA SER A 149 -26.02 -17.03 -4.06
C SER A 149 -24.89 -17.47 -5.00
N PRO A 150 -24.46 -18.74 -4.95
CA PRO A 150 -23.51 -19.29 -5.93
C PRO A 150 -23.93 -19.15 -7.38
N LYS A 151 -25.24 -19.28 -7.67
CA LYS A 151 -25.79 -19.15 -9.01
C LYS A 151 -25.59 -17.74 -9.58
N GLU A 152 -25.82 -16.71 -8.77
CA GLU A 152 -25.60 -15.31 -9.15
C GLU A 152 -24.11 -15.03 -9.37
N LEU A 153 -23.25 -15.54 -8.47
CA LEU A 153 -21.79 -15.40 -8.62
C LEU A 153 -21.28 -16.02 -9.92
N ARG A 154 -21.80 -17.20 -10.29
CA ARG A 154 -21.48 -17.87 -11.56
C ARG A 154 -22.06 -17.14 -12.77
N ALA A 155 -23.11 -16.34 -12.63
CA ALA A 155 -23.66 -15.57 -13.73
C ALA A 155 -22.84 -14.29 -14.03
N LEU A 156 -22.09 -13.76 -13.07
CA LEU A 156 -21.30 -12.54 -13.25
C LEU A 156 -20.25 -12.68 -14.36
N PRO A 157 -19.93 -11.59 -15.09
CA PRO A 157 -18.72 -11.54 -15.90
C PRO A 157 -17.50 -11.83 -15.03
N TYR A 158 -16.50 -12.54 -15.54
CA TYR A 158 -15.38 -12.99 -14.71
C TYR A 158 -14.65 -11.83 -14.01
N LYS A 159 -14.46 -10.69 -14.70
CA LYS A 159 -13.84 -9.50 -14.09
C LYS A 159 -14.63 -8.94 -12.91
N GLU A 160 -15.96 -9.00 -12.94
CA GLU A 160 -16.81 -8.57 -11.83
C GLU A 160 -16.83 -9.62 -10.70
N TYR A 161 -16.84 -10.92 -11.06
CA TYR A 161 -16.71 -12.01 -10.09
C TYR A 161 -15.46 -11.84 -9.21
N LEU A 162 -14.31 -11.50 -9.82
CA LEU A 162 -13.06 -11.26 -9.09
C LEU A 162 -13.10 -10.05 -8.13
N ARG A 163 -14.09 -9.15 -8.27
CA ARG A 163 -14.26 -8.01 -7.35
C ARG A 163 -15.16 -8.34 -6.16
N THR A 164 -15.88 -9.46 -6.22
CA THR A 164 -16.85 -9.85 -5.18
C THR A 164 -16.19 -10.10 -3.82
N PRO A 165 -16.91 -9.86 -2.71
CA PRO A 165 -16.46 -10.27 -1.38
C PRO A 165 -16.25 -11.79 -1.28
N HIS A 166 -17.01 -12.59 -2.03
CA HIS A 166 -16.84 -14.05 -2.10
C HIS A 166 -15.43 -14.42 -2.56
N TRP A 167 -15.02 -13.95 -3.74
CA TRP A 167 -13.70 -14.25 -4.28
C TRP A 167 -12.57 -13.72 -3.38
N LYS A 168 -12.71 -12.50 -2.85
CA LYS A 168 -11.71 -11.93 -1.92
C LYS A 168 -11.47 -12.82 -0.71
N ARG A 169 -12.54 -13.38 -0.12
CA ARG A 169 -12.44 -14.33 1.00
C ARG A 169 -11.77 -15.64 0.60
N LYS A 170 -12.17 -16.25 -0.53
CA LYS A 170 -11.56 -17.47 -1.07
C LYS A 170 -10.06 -17.29 -1.34
N ARG A 171 -9.71 -16.19 -2.02
CA ARG A 171 -8.32 -15.80 -2.32
C ARG A 171 -7.47 -15.71 -1.05
N GLU A 172 -7.94 -14.98 -0.05
CA GLU A 172 -7.20 -14.75 1.20
C GLU A 172 -7.08 -16.06 2.01
N ALA A 173 -8.14 -16.87 2.07
CA ALA A 173 -8.10 -18.19 2.70
C ALA A 173 -7.06 -19.11 2.05
N LYS A 174 -7.03 -19.16 0.72
CA LYS A 174 -6.04 -19.97 -0.02
C LYS A 174 -4.61 -19.48 0.24
N LEU A 175 -4.38 -18.17 0.18
CA LEU A 175 -3.07 -17.58 0.48
C LEU A 175 -2.58 -17.96 1.88
N ARG A 176 -3.45 -17.94 2.89
CA ARG A 176 -3.10 -18.36 4.25
C ARG A 176 -2.81 -19.85 4.35
N SER A 177 -3.61 -20.69 3.70
CA SER A 177 -3.45 -22.16 3.76
C SER A 177 -2.06 -22.65 3.32
N VAL A 178 -1.40 -21.90 2.43
CA VAL A 178 -0.08 -22.23 1.88
C VAL A 178 1.05 -21.37 2.46
N GLY A 179 0.78 -20.64 3.55
CA GLY A 179 1.77 -19.78 4.20
C GLY A 179 2.25 -18.61 3.33
N ARG A 180 1.42 -18.13 2.40
CA ARG A 180 1.74 -17.08 1.43
C ARG A 180 3.04 -17.39 0.67
N ARG A 181 3.13 -18.60 0.13
CA ARG A 181 4.21 -19.03 -0.76
C ARG A 181 3.65 -19.59 -2.05
N CYS A 182 4.42 -19.45 -3.13
CA CYS A 182 4.14 -20.10 -4.40
C CYS A 182 4.18 -21.62 -4.20
N GLN A 183 3.12 -22.33 -4.59
CA GLN A 183 3.02 -23.78 -4.46
C GLN A 183 3.92 -24.54 -5.45
N PHE A 184 4.55 -23.84 -6.40
CA PHE A 184 5.50 -24.43 -7.34
C PHE A 184 6.96 -24.20 -6.95
N CYS A 185 7.38 -22.93 -6.83
CA CYS A 185 8.78 -22.57 -6.58
C CYS A 185 9.08 -22.15 -5.14
N ASN A 186 8.08 -22.19 -4.25
CA ASN A 186 8.19 -21.84 -2.82
C ASN A 186 8.61 -20.38 -2.50
N ARG A 187 8.72 -19.52 -3.52
CA ARG A 187 9.00 -18.08 -3.37
C ARG A 187 7.78 -17.34 -2.79
N GLY A 188 8.03 -16.31 -2.01
CA GLY A 188 7.02 -15.47 -1.35
C GLY A 188 7.68 -14.52 -0.36
N PRO A 189 6.92 -13.61 0.29
CA PRO A 189 5.45 -13.52 0.28
C PRO A 189 4.87 -12.55 -0.77
N HIS A 190 5.71 -11.91 -1.58
CA HIS A 190 5.30 -10.86 -2.51
C HIS A 190 4.87 -11.41 -3.88
N ASN A 191 4.02 -10.65 -4.57
CA ASN A 191 3.61 -10.90 -5.97
C ASN A 191 2.99 -12.30 -6.20
N LEU A 192 2.07 -12.68 -5.32
CA LEU A 192 1.33 -13.95 -5.39
C LEU A 192 -0.09 -13.76 -5.91
N ASP A 193 -0.47 -14.62 -6.84
CA ASP A 193 -1.79 -14.70 -7.44
C ASP A 193 -2.40 -16.07 -7.17
N VAL A 194 -3.72 -16.09 -6.95
CA VAL A 194 -4.49 -17.33 -6.81
C VAL A 194 -5.09 -17.63 -8.17
N HIS A 195 -4.61 -18.72 -8.75
CA HIS A 195 -4.97 -19.20 -10.08
C HIS A 195 -6.03 -20.30 -9.97
N HIS A 196 -7.06 -20.24 -10.82
CA HIS A 196 -8.07 -21.29 -10.95
C HIS A 196 -7.51 -22.42 -11.82
N ARG A 197 -7.42 -23.63 -11.29
CA ARG A 197 -7.08 -24.85 -12.05
C ARG A 197 -8.26 -25.35 -12.87
N THR A 198 -9.48 -25.03 -12.44
CA THR A 198 -10.73 -25.33 -13.15
C THR A 198 -11.77 -24.26 -12.80
N TYR A 199 -12.70 -24.02 -13.74
CA TYR A 199 -13.78 -23.05 -13.62
C TYR A 199 -15.16 -23.71 -13.41
N GLU A 200 -15.23 -25.06 -13.31
CA GLU A 200 -16.48 -25.82 -13.20
C GLU A 200 -17.36 -25.41 -12.00
N ARG A 201 -16.73 -25.15 -10.85
CA ARG A 201 -17.38 -24.83 -9.58
C ARG A 201 -17.24 -23.35 -9.24
N LEU A 202 -17.24 -22.46 -10.24
CA LEU A 202 -17.13 -21.03 -9.98
C LEU A 202 -18.27 -20.56 -9.08
N GLY A 203 -17.93 -19.84 -8.00
CA GLY A 203 -18.82 -19.45 -6.91
C GLY A 203 -18.91 -20.48 -5.77
N GLU A 204 -18.34 -21.67 -5.93
CA GLU A 204 -18.37 -22.81 -5.00
C GLU A 204 -17.02 -23.55 -4.98
N GLU A 205 -15.91 -22.83 -5.16
CA GLU A 205 -14.62 -23.45 -5.43
C GLU A 205 -14.14 -24.29 -4.23
N LEU A 206 -13.63 -25.48 -4.54
CA LEU A 206 -12.90 -26.32 -3.59
C LEU A 206 -11.45 -25.84 -3.48
N ASP A 207 -10.77 -26.18 -2.39
CA ASP A 207 -9.36 -25.78 -2.20
C ASP A 207 -8.45 -26.30 -3.33
N GLN A 208 -8.74 -27.49 -3.85
CA GLN A 208 -8.02 -28.11 -4.96
C GLN A 208 -8.25 -27.45 -6.32
N ASP A 209 -9.30 -26.63 -6.45
CA ASP A 209 -9.60 -25.86 -7.66
C ASP A 209 -8.70 -24.63 -7.78
N LEU A 210 -8.00 -24.28 -6.70
CA LEU A 210 -7.18 -23.08 -6.60
C LEU A 210 -5.71 -23.45 -6.33
N THR A 211 -4.80 -22.70 -6.94
CA THR A 211 -3.36 -22.81 -6.68
C THR A 211 -2.74 -21.42 -6.53
N VAL A 212 -1.80 -21.27 -5.60
CA VAL A 212 -1.07 -20.02 -5.40
C VAL A 212 0.23 -20.04 -6.20
N LEU A 213 0.40 -19.07 -7.10
CA LEU A 213 1.58 -18.93 -7.94
C LEU A 213 2.18 -17.54 -7.79
N CYS A 214 3.51 -17.43 -7.83
CA CYS A 214 4.14 -16.13 -8.06
C CYS A 214 3.99 -15.73 -9.54
N ARG A 215 4.08 -14.44 -9.86
CA ARG A 215 3.93 -13.95 -11.24
C ARG A 215 4.74 -14.72 -12.27
N ALA A 216 6.02 -15.02 -11.99
CA ALA A 216 6.86 -15.79 -12.90
C ALA A 216 6.32 -17.20 -13.20
N CYS A 217 5.86 -17.91 -12.16
CA CYS A 217 5.25 -19.23 -12.33
C CYS A 217 3.87 -19.13 -12.98
N HIS A 218 3.11 -18.08 -12.69
CA HIS A 218 1.81 -17.82 -13.27
C HIS A 218 1.90 -17.57 -14.78
N THR A 219 2.84 -16.73 -15.23
CA THR A 219 3.11 -16.49 -16.66
C THR A 219 3.53 -17.77 -17.36
N ASN A 220 4.48 -18.54 -16.79
CA ASN A 220 4.90 -19.81 -17.37
C ASN A 220 3.75 -20.82 -17.48
N PHE A 221 2.86 -20.86 -16.48
CA PHE A 221 1.67 -21.71 -16.52
C PHE A 221 0.74 -21.37 -17.68
N HIS A 222 0.53 -20.08 -17.95
CA HIS A 222 -0.29 -19.61 -19.09
C HIS A 222 0.34 -19.93 -20.45
N GLU A 223 1.67 -19.88 -20.54
CA GLU A 223 2.41 -20.11 -21.78
C GLU A 223 2.54 -21.60 -22.11
N ASN A 224 2.89 -22.43 -21.13
CA ASN A 224 3.36 -23.80 -21.38
C ASN A 224 2.40 -24.90 -20.95
N ARG A 225 1.33 -24.61 -20.18
CA ARG A 225 0.41 -25.58 -19.54
C ARG A 225 1.08 -26.64 -18.65
N THR A 226 2.40 -26.65 -18.56
CA THR A 226 3.21 -27.53 -17.73
C THR A 226 4.24 -26.69 -17.01
N LEU A 227 4.30 -26.81 -15.69
CA LEU A 227 5.44 -26.31 -14.95
C LEU A 227 6.51 -27.40 -15.01
N GLY A 228 7.40 -27.28 -15.99
CA GLY A 228 8.53 -28.21 -16.16
C GLY A 228 9.33 -28.26 -14.85
N ARG A 229 9.49 -29.47 -14.31
CA ARG A 229 10.18 -29.75 -13.06
C ARG A 229 11.69 -29.55 -13.21
#